data_AF-A0A497NRQ8-F1
#
_entry.id   AF-A0A497NRQ8-F1
#
_cell.length_a   1.000
_cell.length_b   1.000
_cell.length_c   1.000
_cell.angle_alpha   90.00
_cell.angle_beta   90.00
_cell.angle_gamma   90.00
#
_symmetry.space_group_name_H-M   'P 1'
#
loop_
_entity.id
_entity.type
_entity.pdbx_description
1 polymer ?
#
loop_
_entity_poly.entity_id
_entity_poly.type
_entity_poly.pdbx_seq_one_letter_code
_entity_poly.pdbx_strand_id
1 'polypeptide(L)'
;MPSKDQAIGAAILVGCIIGIIVYFWLVFLVKPFWIRVLVLEITAFIAVGAILGIGAWIGWTMATTPPPKPIEEIEKELEEESAEEKTEEKKEEKAEEEEKSEGKSEK
;
A
#
# COMPACT_ATOMS: atom_id res chain seq x y z
N MET A 1 27.18 -11.54 13.44
CA MET A 1 25.76 -11.93 13.38
C MET A 1 25.08 -10.98 12.42
N PRO A 2 24.54 -11.43 11.28
CA PRO A 2 23.83 -10.52 10.38
C PRO A 2 22.70 -9.85 11.16
N SER A 3 22.52 -8.54 10.98
CA SER A 3 21.39 -7.82 11.57
C SER A 3 20.09 -8.44 11.05
N LYS A 4 19.03 -8.38 11.86
CA LYS A 4 17.72 -8.96 11.49
C LYS A 4 17.25 -8.44 10.13
N ASP A 5 17.48 -7.15 9.86
CA ASP A 5 17.14 -6.51 8.59
C ASP A 5 17.97 -7.02 7.42
N GLN A 6 19.26 -7.29 7.64
CA GLN A 6 20.13 -7.88 6.62
C GLN A 6 19.75 -9.34 6.30
N ALA A 7 19.28 -10.10 7.31
CA ALA A 7 18.80 -11.46 7.10
C ALA A 7 17.49 -11.48 6.28
N ILE A 8 16.54 -10.58 6.58
CA ILE A 8 15.32 -10.41 5.77
C ILE A 8 15.68 -10.00 4.34
N GLY A 9 16.55 -9.01 4.17
CA GLY A 9 16.96 -8.54 2.85
C GLY A 9 17.64 -9.64 2.02
N ALA A 10 18.52 -10.43 2.65
CA ALA A 10 19.17 -11.56 2.00
C ALA A 10 18.18 -12.67 1.62
N ALA A 11 17.20 -12.96 2.48
CA ALA A 11 16.16 -13.95 2.20
C ALA A 11 15.30 -13.55 0.99
N ILE A 12 14.89 -12.28 0.92
CA ILE A 12 14.13 -11.74 -0.22
C ILE A 12 14.97 -11.81 -1.50
N LEU A 13 16.23 -11.37 -1.44
CA LEU A 13 17.14 -11.41 -2.59
C LEU A 13 17.30 -12.83 -3.13
N VAL A 14 17.57 -13.81 -2.26
CA VAL A 14 17.70 -15.21 -2.65
C VAL A 14 16.39 -15.75 -3.22
N GLY A 15 15.24 -15.40 -2.61
CA GLY A 15 13.92 -15.76 -3.13
C GLY A 15 13.68 -15.23 -4.55
N CYS A 16 14.03 -13.97 -4.81
CA CYS A 16 13.94 -13.37 -6.15
C CYS A 16 14.87 -14.06 -7.15
N ILE A 17 16.12 -14.34 -6.79
CA ILE A 17 17.06 -15.05 -7.67
C ILE A 17 16.52 -16.45 -8.02
N ILE A 18 16.03 -17.19 -7.03
CA ILE A 18 15.42 -18.51 -7.25
C ILE A 18 14.21 -18.38 -8.18
N GLY A 19 13.34 -17.40 -7.94
CA GLY A 19 12.18 -17.13 -8.80
C GLY A 19 12.56 -16.88 -10.25
N ILE A 20 13.62 -16.08 -10.49
CA ILE A 20 14.14 -15.81 -11.84
C ILE A 20 14.64 -17.09 -12.51
N ILE A 21 15.40 -17.92 -11.79
CA ILE A 21 15.94 -19.17 -12.31
C ILE A 21 14.80 -20.14 -12.68
N VAL A 22 13.80 -20.27 -11.81
CA VAL A 22 12.63 -21.12 -12.05
C VAL A 22 11.82 -20.61 -13.24
N TYR A 23 11.55 -19.31 -13.32
CA TYR A 23 10.84 -18.72 -14.45
C TYR A 23 11.59 -18.92 -15.77
N PHE A 24 12.90 -18.68 -15.78
CA PHE A 24 13.75 -18.93 -16.95
C PHE A 24 13.69 -20.39 -17.38
N TRP A 25 13.76 -21.34 -16.43
CA TRP A 25 13.61 -22.76 -16.73
C TRP A 25 12.24 -23.06 -17.35
N LEU A 26 11.15 -22.54 -16.79
CA LEU A 26 9.79 -22.77 -17.29
C LEU A 26 9.61 -22.26 -18.72
N VAL A 27 10.16 -21.08 -19.04
CA VAL A 27 10.01 -20.46 -20.36
C VAL A 27 10.92 -21.13 -21.40
N PHE A 28 12.18 -21.38 -21.07
CA PHE A 28 13.20 -21.76 -22.06
C PHE A 28 13.50 -23.26 -22.10
N LEU A 29 13.42 -23.99 -20.97
CA LEU A 29 13.92 -25.36 -20.87
C LEU A 29 12.83 -26.45 -20.83
N VAL A 30 11.57 -26.08 -20.58
CA VAL A 30 10.43 -27.02 -20.53
C VAL A 30 10.06 -27.55 -21.92
N LYS A 31 10.36 -28.82 -22.22
CA LYS A 31 10.06 -29.46 -23.53
C LYS A 31 8.60 -29.35 -24.03
N PRO A 32 7.55 -29.54 -23.20
CA PRO A 32 6.18 -29.44 -23.69
C PRO A 32 5.85 -28.01 -24.11
N PHE A 33 5.68 -27.83 -25.42
CA PHE A 33 5.40 -26.53 -26.05
C PHE A 33 4.18 -25.83 -25.43
N TRP A 34 3.12 -26.58 -25.14
CA TRP A 34 1.88 -26.03 -24.57
C TRP A 34 2.09 -25.41 -23.19
N ILE A 35 2.96 -25.98 -22.34
CA ILE A 35 3.26 -25.43 -21.02
C ILE A 35 4.07 -24.14 -21.13
N ARG A 36 5.03 -24.08 -22.06
CA ARG A 36 5.79 -22.84 -22.32
C ARG A 36 4.89 -21.70 -22.78
N VAL A 37 4.01 -21.97 -23.75
CA VAL A 37 3.07 -20.98 -24.28
C VAL A 37 2.12 -20.52 -23.20
N LEU A 38 1.55 -21.43 -22.42
CA LEU A 38 0.65 -21.10 -21.32
C LEU A 38 1.30 -20.17 -20.28
N VAL A 39 2.56 -20.43 -19.90
CA VAL A 39 3.30 -19.57 -18.95
C VAL A 39 3.49 -18.17 -19.52
N LEU A 40 3.84 -18.04 -20.80
CA LEU A 40 4.00 -16.74 -21.45
C LEU A 40 2.66 -16.00 -21.61
N GLU A 41 1.59 -16.70 -21.94
CA GLU A 41 0.25 -16.12 -22.04
C GLU A 41 -0.22 -15.59 -20.68
N ILE A 42 -0.02 -16.35 -19.60
CA ILE A 42 -0.38 -15.92 -18.26
C ILE A 42 0.43 -14.69 -17.83
N THR A 43 1.75 -14.66 -18.07
CA THR A 43 2.56 -13.49 -17.69
C THR A 43 2.22 -12.25 -18.50
N ALA A 44 1.99 -12.40 -19.81
CA ALA A 44 1.52 -11.31 -20.65
C ALA A 44 0.13 -10.81 -20.22
N PHE A 45 -0.78 -11.73 -19.87
CA PHE A 45 -2.11 -11.39 -19.39
C PHE A 45 -2.06 -10.64 -18.05
N ILE A 46 -1.22 -11.07 -17.10
CA ILE A 46 -1.04 -10.36 -15.83
C ILE A 46 -0.45 -8.96 -16.07
N ALA A 47 0.54 -8.83 -16.95
CA ALA A 47 1.15 -7.54 -17.26
C ALA A 47 0.13 -6.55 -17.86
N VAL A 48 -0.63 -6.98 -18.87
CA VAL A 48 -1.67 -6.17 -19.50
C VAL A 48 -2.85 -5.94 -18.54
N GLY A 49 -3.26 -6.96 -17.81
CA GLY A 49 -4.33 -6.93 -16.84
C GLY A 49 -4.04 -6.00 -15.66
N ALA A 50 -2.79 -5.88 -15.22
CA ALA A 50 -2.40 -4.90 -14.21
C ALA A 50 -2.58 -3.46 -14.73
N ILE A 51 -2.15 -3.18 -15.97
CA ILE A 51 -2.30 -1.86 -16.60
C ILE A 51 -3.79 -1.53 -16.77
N LEU A 52 -4.56 -2.45 -17.36
CA LEU A 52 -6.00 -2.27 -17.56
C LEU A 52 -6.76 -2.24 -16.25
N GLY A 53 -6.33 -2.98 -15.23
CA GLY A 53 -6.91 -2.98 -13.89
C GLY A 53 -6.76 -1.63 -13.21
N ILE A 54 -5.57 -1.01 -13.30
CA ILE A 54 -5.36 0.37 -12.83
C ILE A 54 -6.24 1.34 -13.62
N GLY A 55 -6.27 1.23 -14.95
CA GLY A 55 -7.12 2.08 -15.80
C GLY A 55 -8.61 1.93 -15.49
N ALA A 56 -9.08 0.71 -15.25
CA ALA A 56 -10.44 0.40 -14.86
C ALA A 56 -10.77 0.94 -13.47
N TRP A 57 -9.84 0.85 -12.51
CA TRP A 57 -9.99 1.44 -11.19
C TRP A 57 -10.12 2.97 -11.27
N ILE A 58 -9.25 3.63 -12.03
CA ILE A 58 -9.32 5.08 -12.25
C ILE A 58 -10.64 5.44 -12.94
N GLY A 59 -11.00 4.73 -14.01
CA GLY A 59 -12.27 4.93 -14.72
C GLY A 59 -13.48 4.74 -13.81
N TRP A 60 -13.44 3.74 -12.93
CA TRP A 60 -14.45 3.52 -11.90
C TRP A 60 -14.56 4.73 -10.97
N THR A 61 -13.44 5.20 -10.41
CA THR A 61 -13.46 6.38 -9.53
C THR A 61 -14.02 7.61 -10.22
N MET A 62 -13.65 7.92 -11.47
CA MET A 62 -14.21 9.06 -12.21
C MET A 62 -15.70 8.90 -12.54
N ALA A 63 -16.15 7.68 -12.83
CA ALA A 63 -17.55 7.40 -13.10
C ALA A 63 -18.43 7.48 -11.84
N THR A 64 -17.87 7.16 -10.68
CA THR A 64 -18.59 7.15 -9.40
C THR A 64 -18.34 8.40 -8.56
N THR A 65 -17.43 9.29 -8.95
CA THR A 65 -17.30 10.61 -8.34
C THR A 65 -18.31 11.56 -8.98
N PRO A 66 -19.39 11.94 -8.27
CA PRO A 66 -20.22 13.06 -8.70
C PRO A 66 -19.34 14.31 -8.80
N PRO A 67 -19.60 15.19 -9.78
CA PRO A 67 -18.81 16.38 -10.01
C PRO A 67 -18.63 17.14 -8.68
N PRO A 68 -17.41 17.57 -8.37
CA PRO A 68 -17.08 18.18 -7.09
C PRO A 68 -18.07 19.31 -6.79
N LYS A 69 -18.67 19.28 -5.59
CA LYS A 69 -19.57 20.34 -5.14
C LYS A 69 -18.84 21.70 -5.15
N PRO A 70 -19.55 22.82 -5.34
CA PRO A 70 -18.95 24.15 -5.35
C PRO A 70 -18.10 24.40 -4.10
N ILE A 71 -16.93 25.01 -4.30
CA ILE A 71 -15.83 25.16 -3.33
C ILE A 71 -16.26 25.85 -2.02
N GLU A 72 -17.33 26.66 -2.05
CA GLU A 72 -17.81 27.44 -0.90
C GLU A 72 -18.41 26.63 0.27
N GLU A 73 -18.95 25.43 0.01
CA GLU A 73 -19.48 24.55 1.08
C GLU A 73 -18.37 23.70 1.71
N ILE A 74 -17.34 23.36 0.91
CA ILE A 74 -16.21 22.53 1.35
C ILE A 74 -15.25 23.32 2.25
N GLU A 75 -15.04 24.61 2.01
CA GLU A 75 -14.24 25.46 2.91
C GLU A 75 -14.87 25.61 4.30
N LYS A 76 -16.21 25.73 4.38
CA LYS A 76 -16.92 25.85 5.66
C LYS A 76 -16.93 24.56 6.46
N GLU A 77 -17.18 23.42 5.82
CA GLU A 77 -17.14 22.12 6.50
C GLU A 77 -15.70 21.74 6.92
N LEU A 78 -14.68 22.07 6.12
CA LEU A 78 -13.27 21.81 6.46
C LEU A 78 -12.77 22.71 7.61
N GLU A 79 -13.23 23.96 7.70
CA GLU A 79 -12.95 24.83 8.85
C GLU A 79 -13.61 24.34 10.14
N GLU A 80 -14.85 23.83 10.08
CA GLU A 80 -15.52 23.22 11.23
C GLU A 80 -14.85 21.91 11.67
N GLU A 81 -14.54 21.00 10.74
CA GLU A 81 -13.92 19.71 11.03
C GLU A 81 -12.47 19.87 11.54
N SER A 82 -11.69 20.80 10.97
CA SER A 82 -10.33 21.12 11.46
C SER A 82 -10.34 21.84 12.81
N ALA A 83 -11.40 22.56 13.16
CA ALA A 83 -11.55 23.19 14.47
C ALA A 83 -11.94 22.16 15.55
N GLU A 84 -12.76 21.17 15.22
CA GLU A 84 -13.10 20.06 16.12
C GLU A 84 -11.89 19.14 16.34
N GLU A 85 -11.17 18.74 15.30
CA GLU A 85 -9.98 17.88 15.39
C GLU A 85 -8.87 18.52 16.24
N LYS A 86 -8.61 19.82 16.06
CA LYS A 86 -7.67 20.57 16.92
C LYS A 86 -8.12 20.70 18.37
N THR A 87 -9.42 20.65 18.62
CA THR A 87 -9.98 20.73 19.98
C THR A 87 -9.88 19.37 20.67
N GLU A 88 -10.02 18.27 19.94
CA GLU A 88 -9.83 16.91 20.45
C GLU A 88 -8.35 16.58 20.70
N GLU A 89 -7.43 16.86 19.76
CA GLU A 89 -5.99 16.67 19.97
C GLU A 89 -5.46 17.43 21.18
N LYS A 90 -5.90 18.68 21.38
CA LYS A 90 -5.48 19.51 22.52
C LYS A 90 -6.05 19.04 23.85
N LYS A 91 -7.14 18.27 23.83
CA LYS A 91 -7.77 17.69 25.02
C LYS A 91 -7.12 16.36 25.40
N GLU A 92 -6.70 15.56 24.41
CA GLU A 92 -5.93 14.34 24.61
C GLU A 92 -4.49 14.64 25.06
N GLU A 93 -3.81 15.63 24.46
CA GLU A 93 -2.44 16.01 24.85
C GLU A 93 -2.38 16.54 26.30
N LYS A 94 -3.43 17.25 26.74
CA LYS A 94 -3.52 17.76 28.11
C LYS A 94 -3.87 16.67 29.14
N ALA A 95 -4.57 15.61 28.72
CA ALA A 95 -4.87 14.46 29.57
C ALA A 95 -3.64 13.55 29.75
N GLU A 96 -2.83 13.35 28.69
CA GLU A 96 -1.56 12.62 28.79
C GLU A 96 -0.49 13.37 29.60
N GLU A 97 -0.49 14.71 29.58
CA GLU A 97 0.45 15.51 30.37
C GLU A 97 0.12 15.50 31.89
N GLU A 98 -1.16 15.49 32.27
CA GLU A 98 -1.58 15.35 33.68
C GLU A 98 -1.28 13.95 34.25
N GLU A 99 -1.53 12.86 33.49
CA GLU A 99 -1.20 11.48 33.92
C GLU A 99 0.31 11.26 34.11
N LYS A 100 1.13 11.90 33.28
CA LYS A 100 2.60 11.78 33.34
C LYS A 100 3.21 12.64 34.45
N SER A 101 2.51 13.67 34.91
CA SER A 101 2.94 14.52 36.03
C SER A 101 2.68 13.87 37.41
N GLU A 102 1.56 13.16 37.57
CA GLU A 102 1.25 12.46 38.83
C GLU A 102 2.08 11.18 39.02
N GLY A 103 2.36 10.42 37.95
CA GLY A 103 3.16 9.18 38.02
C GLY A 103 4.63 9.35 38.38
N LYS A 104 5.17 10.58 38.36
CA LYS A 104 6.57 10.88 38.70
C LYS A 104 6.78 11.30 40.17
N SER A 105 5.70 11.55 40.93
CA SER A 105 5.79 12.00 42.33
C SER A 105 5.83 10.84 43.35
N GLU A 106 5.51 9.60 42.93
CA GLU A 106 5.31 8.47 43.86
C GLU A 106 6.35 7.33 43.75
N LYS A 107 7.56 7.62 43.24
CA LYS A 107 8.65 6.62 43.16
C LYS A 107 10.00 7.13 43.66
#